data_AF-A0A218WF27-F1
#
_entry.id   AF-A0A218WF27-F1
#
_cell.length_a   1.000
_cell.length_b   1.000
_cell.length_c   1.000
_cell.angle_alpha   90.00
_cell.angle_beta   90.00
_cell.angle_gamma   90.00
#
_symmetry.space_group_name_H-M   'P 1'
#
loop_
_entity.id
_entity.type
_entity.pdbx_description
1 polymer ?
#
loop_
_entity_poly.entity_id
_entity_poly.type
_entity_poly.pdbx_seq_one_letter_code
_entity_poly.pdbx_strand_id
1 'polypeptide(L)' 'MGPHLRDDVCPIPGTTKLENFKQNIGALSVKLMLSEMVELESIAASGSGKGERYKPDVATWKDSESPPLSSWKAA' A
#
# COMPACT_ATOMS: atom_id res chain seq x y z
N MET A 1 -17.85 11.34 6.08
CA MET A 1 -17.58 10.63 4.80
C MET A 1 -16.59 9.56 5.15
N GLY A 2 -17.06 8.35 5.51
CA GLY A 2 -16.20 7.25 5.95
C GLY A 2 -16.07 6.16 4.87
N PRO A 3 -14.93 5.46 4.73
CA PRO A 3 -14.47 4.84 3.49
C PRO A 3 -14.66 3.32 3.40
N HIS A 4 -15.70 2.71 3.99
CA HIS A 4 -15.83 1.24 3.89
C HIS A 4 -16.27 0.75 2.51
N LEU A 5 -17.15 1.44 1.79
CA LEU A 5 -17.36 1.17 0.37
C LEU A 5 -17.79 2.47 -0.30
N ARG A 6 -16.84 3.07 -1.01
CA ARG A 6 -17.19 3.75 -2.24
C ARG A 6 -17.68 2.65 -3.18
N ASP A 7 -18.94 2.72 -3.63
CA ASP A 7 -19.55 1.68 -4.49
C ASP A 7 -18.75 1.47 -5.81
N ASP A 8 -17.84 2.39 -6.12
CA ASP A 8 -16.90 2.39 -7.23
C ASP A 8 -15.53 1.75 -6.94
N VAL A 9 -15.33 1.13 -5.76
CA VAL A 9 -14.05 0.49 -5.38
C VAL A 9 -14.13 -1.03 -5.43
N CYS A 10 -13.18 -1.65 -6.13
CA CYS A 10 -13.02 -3.11 -6.20
C CYS A 10 -11.58 -3.52 -5.82
N PRO A 11 -11.34 -4.03 -4.59
CA PRO A 11 -10.01 -4.49 -4.18
C PRO A 11 -9.63 -5.80 -4.90
N ILE A 12 -8.34 -5.96 -5.20
CA ILE A 12 -7.78 -7.14 -5.90
C ILE A 12 -6.71 -7.85 -5.05
N PRO A 13 -7.07 -8.41 -3.89
CA PRO A 13 -6.08 -9.02 -3.00
C PRO A 13 -5.51 -10.32 -3.60
N GLY A 14 -4.19 -10.38 -3.75
CA GLY A 14 -3.47 -11.59 -4.16
C GLY A 14 -3.02 -12.42 -2.95
N THR A 15 -3.00 -13.75 -3.09
CA THR A 15 -2.44 -14.68 -2.09
C THR A 15 -1.99 -15.98 -2.77
N THR A 16 -1.00 -16.66 -2.18
CA THR A 16 -0.57 -18.02 -2.59
C THR A 16 -1.13 -19.12 -1.71
N LYS A 17 -1.83 -18.74 -0.63
CA LYS A 17 -2.31 -19.67 0.39
C LYS A 17 -3.85 -19.65 0.48
N LEU A 18 -4.44 -20.85 0.65
CA LEU A 18 -5.89 -21.09 0.56
C LEU A 18 -6.70 -20.57 1.77
N GLU A 19 -6.13 -20.65 2.97
CA GLU A 19 -6.66 -20.05 4.21
C GLU A 19 -6.89 -18.54 4.11
N ASN A 20 -5.93 -17.80 3.54
CA ASN A 20 -5.95 -16.37 3.30
C ASN A 20 -6.99 -16.05 2.23
N PHE A 21 -7.11 -16.89 1.20
CA PHE A 21 -8.17 -16.76 0.22
C PHE A 21 -9.56 -16.86 0.87
N LYS A 22 -9.76 -17.84 1.76
CA LYS A 22 -11.01 -17.97 2.53
C LYS A 22 -11.27 -16.76 3.44
N GLN A 23 -10.22 -16.23 4.09
CA GLN A 23 -10.34 -15.02 4.90
C GLN A 23 -10.68 -13.78 4.06
N ASN A 24 -10.06 -13.61 2.89
CA ASN A 24 -10.37 -12.52 1.96
C ASN A 24 -11.83 -12.55 1.49
N ILE A 25 -12.37 -13.74 1.20
CA ILE A 25 -13.81 -13.89 0.91
C ILE A 25 -14.65 -13.54 2.14
N GLY A 26 -14.24 -13.98 3.33
CA GLY A 26 -14.93 -13.66 4.59
C GLY A 26 -15.05 -12.16 4.86
N ALA A 27 -14.10 -11.35 4.38
CA ALA A 27 -14.16 -9.89 4.49
C ALA A 27 -15.40 -9.27 3.84
N LEU A 28 -16.01 -9.93 2.84
CA LEU A 28 -17.26 -9.47 2.21
C LEU A 28 -18.46 -9.46 3.18
N SER A 29 -18.39 -10.22 4.27
CA SER A 29 -19.46 -10.32 5.27
C SER A 29 -19.28 -9.33 6.42
N VAL A 30 -18.13 -8.64 6.49
CA VAL A 30 -17.84 -7.68 7.55
C VAL A 30 -18.70 -6.43 7.34
N LYS A 31 -19.47 -6.07 8.36
CA LYS A 31 -20.26 -4.83 8.39
C LYS A 31 -19.72 -3.97 9.50
N LEU A 32 -19.34 -2.75 9.15
CA LEU A 32 -18.71 -1.81 10.08
C LEU A 32 -19.66 -0.64 10.34
N MET A 33 -19.85 -0.35 11.61
CA MET A 33 -20.60 0.80 12.09
C MET A 33 -19.82 2.07 11.83
N LEU A 34 -20.53 3.20 11.83
CA LEU A 34 -19.89 4.50 11.60
C LEU A 34 -18.81 4.82 12.64
N SER A 35 -19.00 4.41 13.91
CA SER A 35 -18.01 4.61 14.97
C SER A 35 -16.74 3.79 14.74
N GLU A 36 -16.88 2.53 14.31
CA GLU A 36 -15.74 1.64 14.01
C GLU A 36 -14.93 2.16 12.82
N MET A 37 -15.62 2.70 11.81
CA MET A 37 -14.98 3.38 10.69
C MET A 37 -14.14 4.58 11.13
N VAL A 38 -14.71 5.45 11.97
CA VAL A 38 -14.01 6.64 12.47
C VAL A 38 -12.79 6.24 13.30
N GLU A 39 -12.91 5.17 14.08
CA GLU A 39 -11.78 4.61 14.83
C GLU A 39 -10.68 4.08 13.88
N LEU A 40 -11.05 3.32 12.84
CA LEU A 40 -10.12 2.81 11.84
C LEU A 40 -9.40 3.93 11.07
N GLU A 41 -10.13 4.99 10.69
CA GLU A 41 -9.55 6.18 10.06
C GLU A 41 -8.55 6.88 10.98
N SER A 42 -8.88 7.01 12.28
CA SER A 42 -8.00 7.60 13.29
C SER A 42 -6.69 6.81 13.44
N ILE A 43 -6.78 5.48 13.48
CA ILE A 43 -5.61 4.59 13.52
C ILE A 43 -4.78 4.74 12.23
N ALA A 44 -5.43 4.72 11.06
CA ALA A 44 -4.76 4.80 9.76
C ALA A 44 -4.09 6.16 9.49
N ALA A 45 -4.66 7.25 10.03
CA ALA A 45 -4.10 8.60 9.90
C ALA A 45 -2.72 8.73 10.56
N SER A 46 -2.40 7.88 11.54
CA SER A 46 -1.08 7.84 12.18
C SER A 46 0.00 7.16 11.34
N GLY A 47 -0.39 6.47 10.25
CA GLY A 47 0.50 5.76 9.32
C GLY A 47 1.13 6.70 8.28
N SER A 48 2.45 6.85 8.36
CA SER A 48 3.26 7.68 7.45
C SER A 48 3.21 7.20 5.99
N GLY A 49 3.02 8.13 5.05
CA GLY A 49 3.28 7.92 3.63
C GLY A 49 2.31 8.62 2.68
N LYS A 50 2.09 9.94 2.79
CA LYS A 50 1.36 10.66 1.74
C LYS A 50 2.20 10.67 0.46
N GLY A 51 1.87 9.78 -0.47
CA GLY A 51 2.40 9.76 -1.84
C GLY A 51 3.76 9.05 -2.04
N GLU A 52 4.61 8.94 -1.01
CA GLU A 52 5.89 8.25 -1.14
C GLU A 52 5.75 6.74 -0.89
N ARG A 53 6.34 5.94 -1.78
CA ARG A 53 6.29 4.47 -1.73
C ARG A 53 7.31 3.87 -0.76
N TYR A 54 8.42 4.58 -0.55
CA TYR A 54 9.56 4.12 0.22
C TYR A 54 9.82 5.08 1.38
N LYS A 55 10.26 4.55 2.52
CA LYS A 55 10.74 5.43 3.59
C LYS A 55 12.05 6.11 3.13
N PRO A 56 12.39 7.30 3.68
CA PRO A 56 13.61 8.03 3.27
C PRO A 56 14.92 7.25 3.45
N ASP A 57 14.93 6.24 4.31
CA ASP A 57 16.09 5.38 4.60
C ASP A 57 16.21 4.17 3.65
N VAL A 58 15.26 3.97 2.74
CA VAL A 58 15.32 2.90 1.75
C VAL A 58 15.92 3.46 0.46
N ALA A 59 17.10 2.97 0.08
CA ALA A 59 17.69 3.27 -1.22
C ALA A 59 16.83 2.69 -2.35
N THR A 60 16.53 3.50 -3.37
CA THR A 60 15.68 3.11 -4.50
C THR A 60 16.35 3.40 -5.83
N TRP A 61 15.61 3.16 -6.93
CA TRP A 61 16.01 3.59 -8.26
C TRP A 61 16.27 5.10 -8.36
N LYS A 62 15.67 5.92 -7.47
CA LYS A 62 15.92 7.38 -7.41
C LYS A 62 17.37 7.72 -7.02
N ASP A 63 18.05 6.79 -6.34
CA ASP A 63 19.42 6.96 -5.84
C ASP A 63 20.44 6.19 -6.70
N SER A 64 19.97 5.61 -7.81
CA SER A 64 20.78 4.78 -8.71
C SER A 64 21.31 5.62 -9.87
N GLU A 65 22.45 6.28 -9.66
CA GLU A 65 23.14 7.03 -10.70
C GLU A 65 24.00 6.13 -11.58
N SER A 66 24.07 6.44 -12.87
CA SER A 66 25.05 5.83 -13.78
C SER A 66 26.36 6.62 -13.77
N PRO A 67 27.53 5.96 -13.90
CA PRO A 67 28.80 6.66 -14.05
C PRO A 67 28.75 7.65 -15.23
N PRO A 68 29.37 8.84 -15.12
CA PRO A 68 29.37 9.83 -16.21
C PRO A 68 30.12 9.28 -17.43
N LEU A 69 29.75 9.71 -18.63
CA LEU A 69 30.40 9.29 -19.89
C LEU A 69 31.93 9.42 -19.87
N SER A 70 32.47 10.42 -19.16
CA SER A 70 33.90 10.65 -18.97
C SER A 70 34.62 9.55 -18.15
N SER A 71 33.88 8.74 -17.40
CA SER A 71 34.41 7.62 -16.62
C SER A 71 34.59 6.34 -17.45
N TRP A 72 34.12 6.32 -18.69
CA TRP A 72 34.25 5.18 -19.57
C TRP A 72 35.68 5.12 -20.15
N LYS A 73 36.44 4.08 -19.79
CA LYS A 73 37.70 3.78 -20.49
C LYS A 73 37.38 2.91 -21.71
N ALA A 74 37.69 3.41 -22.91
CA ALA A 74 37.73 2.59 -24.11
C ALA A 74 38.79 1.49 -23.94
N ALA A 75 38.43 0.27 -24.35
CA ALA A 75 39.34 -0.88 -24.35
C ALA A 75 40.40 -0.75 -25.45
#